data_AF-A0A920UZE7-F1
#
_entry.id   AF-A0A920UZE7-F1
#
_cell.length_a   1.000
_cell.length_b   1.000
_cell.length_c   1.000
_cell.angle_alpha   90.00
_cell.angle_beta   90.00
_cell.angle_gamma   90.00
#
_symmetry.space_group_name_H-M   'P 1'
#
loop_
_entity.id
_entity.type
_entity.pdbx_description
1 polymer ?
#
loop_
_entity_poly.entity_id
_entity_poly.type
_entity_poly.pdbx_seq_one_letter_code
_entity_poly.pdbx_strand_id
1 'polypeptide(L)'
;MFNTPNGVTVVDCDRVIARLGAAPPRRFLEECGVAFSSDDRNAPPPLSARYESNVPGLYIVGAVAGYPLIKQALNQGYEVIEHIRGHSIDPADEALLKEALSPLGNVSVTEVMHRLAEEIAVFKGLGSLASVKCWPGKRLFMCWRKVPLFLNAMTIRIHFS
;
A
#
# COMPACT_ATOMS: atom_id res chain seq x y z
N MET A 1 32.96 -10.51 -3.60
CA MET A 1 32.82 -11.85 -4.19
C MET A 1 31.85 -12.62 -3.30
N PHE A 2 30.72 -13.11 -3.82
CA PHE A 2 29.72 -13.80 -3.01
C PHE A 2 30.27 -15.18 -2.60
N ASN A 3 30.25 -15.48 -1.31
CA ASN A 3 30.73 -16.75 -0.77
C ASN A 3 29.55 -17.71 -0.69
N THR A 4 29.44 -18.62 -1.66
CA THR A 4 28.48 -19.73 -1.62
C THR A 4 29.13 -20.93 -0.95
N PRO A 5 28.38 -21.76 -0.18
CA PRO A 5 28.94 -22.93 0.51
C PRO A 5 29.69 -23.91 -0.41
N ASN A 6 29.29 -23.97 -1.68
CA ASN A 6 29.87 -24.85 -2.70
C ASN A 6 30.89 -24.14 -3.61
N GLY A 7 31.29 -22.91 -3.26
CA GLY A 7 32.10 -22.07 -4.13
C GLY A 7 31.36 -21.65 -5.40
N VAL A 8 32.11 -21.11 -6.36
CA VAL A 8 31.55 -20.60 -7.62
C VAL A 8 31.11 -21.79 -8.48
N THR A 9 29.85 -21.79 -8.92
CA THR A 9 29.30 -22.79 -9.86
C THR A 9 28.87 -22.08 -11.13
N VAL A 10 29.17 -22.69 -12.28
CA VAL A 10 28.72 -22.24 -13.59
C VAL A 10 27.44 -23.00 -13.95
N VAL A 11 26.39 -22.28 -14.33
CA VAL A 11 25.10 -22.85 -14.72
C VAL A 11 24.72 -22.27 -16.08
N ASP A 12 24.49 -23.14 -17.06
CA ASP A 12 24.00 -22.73 -18.37
C ASP A 12 22.56 -22.21 -18.25
N CYS A 13 22.30 -21.03 -18.81
CA CYS A 13 20.97 -20.43 -18.84
C CYS A 13 20.82 -19.48 -20.04
N ASP A 14 19.61 -19.42 -20.61
CA ASP A 14 19.29 -18.46 -21.66
C ASP A 14 19.12 -17.03 -21.10
N ARG A 15 18.64 -16.92 -19.85
CA ARG A 15 18.35 -15.65 -19.18
C ARG A 15 18.49 -15.76 -17.67
N VAL A 16 18.94 -14.66 -17.05
CA VAL A 16 18.99 -14.48 -15.60
C VAL A 16 18.05 -13.33 -15.20
N ILE A 17 17.14 -13.58 -14.26
CA ILE A 17 16.25 -12.55 -13.69
C ILE A 17 16.55 -12.41 -12.20
N ALA A 18 17.17 -11.30 -11.83
CA ALA A 18 17.49 -10.98 -10.43
C ALA A 18 16.41 -10.05 -9.84
N ARG A 19 15.61 -10.56 -8.91
CA ARG A 19 14.62 -9.77 -8.14
C ARG A 19 15.24 -9.26 -6.84
N LEU A 20 16.11 -8.27 -6.94
CA LEU A 20 16.91 -7.76 -5.80
C LEU A 20 16.17 -6.73 -4.93
N GLY A 21 14.96 -6.34 -5.32
CA GLY A 21 14.19 -5.29 -4.66
C GLY A 21 14.69 -3.88 -5.03
N ALA A 22 14.21 -2.90 -4.28
CA ALA A 22 14.59 -1.50 -4.41
C ALA A 22 14.88 -0.92 -3.02
N ALA A 23 15.85 0.00 -2.95
CA ALA A 23 16.12 0.74 -1.73
C ALA A 23 15.26 2.01 -1.68
N PRO A 24 14.59 2.32 -0.56
CA PRO A 24 13.91 3.60 -0.38
C PRO A 24 14.89 4.78 -0.54
N PRO A 25 14.48 5.91 -1.14
CA PRO A 25 15.33 7.08 -1.34
C PRO A 25 15.49 7.88 -0.04
N ARG A 26 15.94 7.23 1.05
CA ARG A 26 15.96 7.81 2.40
C ARG A 26 16.75 9.11 2.48
N ARG A 27 17.97 9.13 1.94
CA ARG A 27 18.83 10.33 1.94
C ARG A 27 18.12 11.54 1.35
N PHE A 28 17.42 11.36 0.22
CA PHE A 28 16.67 12.43 -0.41
C PHE A 28 15.54 12.96 0.49
N LEU A 29 14.84 12.08 1.20
CA LEU A 29 13.81 12.50 2.15
C LEU A 29 14.39 13.24 3.37
N GLU A 30 15.53 12.78 3.88
CA GLU A 30 16.25 13.47 4.96
C GLU A 30 16.71 14.87 4.51
N GLU A 31 17.20 15.01 3.27
CA GLU A 31 17.53 16.31 2.65
C GLU A 31 16.29 17.21 2.47
N CYS A 32 15.10 16.63 2.30
CA CYS A 32 13.83 17.37 2.33
C CYS A 32 13.34 17.72 3.75
N GLY A 33 14.05 17.31 4.81
CA GLY A 33 13.70 17.59 6.22
C GLY A 33 12.84 16.53 6.91
N VAL A 34 12.63 15.37 6.27
CA VAL A 34 11.86 14.26 6.86
C VAL A 34 12.67 13.59 7.96
N ALA A 35 12.09 13.46 9.15
CA ALA A 35 12.69 12.81 10.30
C ALA A 35 12.17 11.36 10.42
N PHE A 36 13.08 10.39 10.50
CA PHE A 36 12.74 8.98 10.69
C PHE A 36 12.82 8.56 12.16
N SER A 37 12.03 7.57 12.55
CA SER A 37 12.00 7.04 13.91
C SER A 37 13.14 6.09 14.26
N SER A 38 13.93 5.67 13.27
CA SER A 38 15.09 4.78 13.46
C SER A 38 16.13 4.93 12.34
N ASP A 39 17.32 4.39 12.58
CA ASP A 39 18.42 4.30 11.61
C ASP A 39 18.28 3.14 10.62
N ASP A 40 17.20 2.35 10.72
CA ASP A 40 16.95 1.29 9.74
C ASP A 40 16.74 1.92 8.35
N ARG A 41 17.60 1.53 7.41
CA ARG A 41 17.59 1.99 6.02
C ARG A 41 16.25 1.69 5.33
N ASN A 42 15.52 0.68 5.79
CA ASN A 42 14.24 0.27 5.23
C ASN A 42 13.03 0.81 6.02
N ALA A 43 13.25 1.55 7.12
CA ALA A 43 12.15 2.14 7.87
C ALA A 43 11.35 3.10 6.98
N PRO A 44 10.01 2.96 6.91
CA PRO A 44 9.19 3.95 6.23
C PRO A 44 9.22 5.28 7.00
N PRO A 45 9.02 6.43 6.32
CA PRO A 45 8.90 7.70 7.01
C PRO A 45 7.65 7.69 7.90
N PRO A 46 7.67 8.36 9.07
CA PRO A 46 6.47 8.55 9.88
C PRO A 46 5.51 9.49 9.14
N LEU A 47 4.24 9.08 9.03
CA LEU A 47 3.21 9.82 8.33
C LEU A 47 1.96 9.96 9.18
N SER A 48 1.24 11.07 9.01
CA SER A 48 -0.11 11.24 9.55
C SER A 48 -1.10 10.30 8.86
N ALA A 49 -2.32 10.21 9.40
CA ALA A 49 -3.43 9.50 8.74
C ALA A 49 -3.80 10.08 7.35
N ARG A 50 -3.31 11.28 7.03
CA ARG A 50 -3.50 11.96 5.74
C ARG A 50 -2.25 11.90 4.85
N TYR A 51 -1.30 11.02 5.17
CA TYR A 51 -0.05 10.82 4.43
C TYR A 51 0.91 12.02 4.45
N GLU A 52 0.69 12.97 5.36
CA GLU A 52 1.57 14.12 5.54
C GLU A 52 2.78 13.71 6.40
N SER A 53 3.97 14.12 5.99
CA SER A 53 5.20 13.92 6.77
C SER A 53 5.29 14.92 7.94
N ASN A 54 6.38 14.87 8.69
CA ASN A 54 6.70 15.91 9.68
C ASN A 54 7.04 17.27 9.06
N VAL A 55 7.21 17.34 7.74
CA VAL A 55 7.42 18.59 7.00
C VAL A 55 6.07 19.07 6.45
N PRO A 56 5.52 20.20 6.96
CA PRO A 56 4.21 20.69 6.54
C PRO A 56 4.12 20.90 5.02
N GLY A 57 3.05 20.39 4.42
CA GLY A 57 2.84 20.45 2.97
C GLY A 57 3.60 19.39 2.15
N LEU A 58 4.44 18.57 2.78
CA LEU A 58 5.10 17.44 2.12
C LEU A 58 4.36 16.14 2.43
N TYR A 59 3.71 15.59 1.39
CA TYR A 59 2.95 14.34 1.45
C TYR A 59 3.72 13.21 0.76
N ILE A 60 3.70 12.01 1.36
CA ILE A 60 4.46 10.85 0.86
C ILE A 60 3.49 9.66 0.68
N VAL A 61 3.45 9.10 -0.53
CA VAL A 61 2.56 8.00 -0.90
C VAL A 61 3.30 6.86 -1.61
N GLY A 62 2.64 5.72 -1.76
CA GLY A 62 3.14 4.57 -2.50
C GLY A 62 4.23 3.77 -1.79
N ALA A 63 5.17 3.23 -2.57
CA ALA A 63 6.18 2.28 -2.07
C ALA A 63 7.06 2.88 -0.96
N VAL A 64 7.38 4.18 -1.07
CA VAL A 64 8.16 4.92 -0.08
C VAL A 64 7.44 5.00 1.26
N ALA A 65 6.11 5.08 1.25
CA ALA A 65 5.25 5.05 2.44
C ALA A 65 4.98 3.62 2.95
N GLY A 66 5.66 2.59 2.42
CA GLY A 66 5.49 1.19 2.79
C GLY A 66 4.42 0.42 2.00
N TYR A 67 3.89 0.98 0.91
CA TYR A 67 2.81 0.37 0.12
C TYR A 67 3.24 0.15 -1.34
N PRO A 68 3.88 -0.99 -1.68
CA PRO A 68 4.56 -1.17 -2.97
C PRO A 68 3.64 -1.40 -4.18
N LEU A 69 2.31 -1.39 -4.01
CA LEU A 69 1.37 -1.66 -5.08
C LEU A 69 0.92 -0.38 -5.80
N ILE A 70 0.99 -0.39 -7.15
CA ILE A 70 0.61 0.77 -7.98
C ILE A 70 -0.82 1.28 -7.72
N LYS A 71 -1.78 0.37 -7.52
CA LYS A 71 -3.16 0.74 -7.15
C LYS A 71 -3.20 1.54 -5.84
N GLN A 72 -2.42 1.11 -4.85
CA GLN A 72 -2.38 1.76 -3.55
C GLN A 72 -1.77 3.16 -3.67
N ALA A 73 -0.66 3.29 -4.41
CA ALA A 73 -0.05 4.59 -4.68
C ALA A 73 -1.04 5.57 -5.35
N LEU A 74 -1.81 5.10 -6.34
CA LEU A 74 -2.82 5.92 -7.02
C LEU A 74 -3.96 6.34 -6.08
N ASN A 75 -4.48 5.39 -5.29
CA ASN A 75 -5.56 5.68 -4.34
C ASN A 75 -5.09 6.67 -3.26
N GLN A 76 -3.88 6.48 -2.72
CA GLN A 76 -3.29 7.39 -1.73
C GLN A 76 -3.06 8.78 -2.32
N GLY A 77 -2.60 8.88 -3.57
CA GLY A 77 -2.45 10.15 -4.26
C GLY A 77 -3.78 10.88 -4.41
N TYR A 78 -4.85 10.18 -4.83
CA TYR A 78 -6.20 10.76 -4.86
C TYR A 78 -6.65 11.22 -3.48
N GLU A 79 -6.40 10.39 -2.45
CA GLU A 79 -6.78 10.70 -1.09
C GLU A 79 -6.09 11.98 -0.59
N VAL A 80 -4.77 12.11 -0.80
CA VAL A 80 -4.00 13.33 -0.46
C VAL A 80 -4.60 14.57 -1.10
N ILE A 81 -4.92 14.53 -2.40
CA ILE A 81 -5.48 15.68 -3.10
C ILE A 81 -6.83 16.10 -2.51
N GLU A 82 -7.71 15.15 -2.21
CA GLU A 82 -9.01 15.46 -1.60
C GLU A 82 -8.86 16.03 -0.18
N HIS A 83 -7.91 15.54 0.61
CA HIS A 83 -7.60 16.10 1.92
C HIS A 83 -7.07 17.54 1.83
N ILE A 84 -6.16 17.83 0.88
CA ILE A 84 -5.65 19.18 0.62
C ILE A 84 -6.81 20.13 0.26
N ARG A 85 -7.83 19.64 -0.44
CA ARG A 85 -9.05 20.40 -0.77
C ARG A 85 -10.03 20.55 0.40
N GLY A 86 -9.73 19.97 1.56
CA GLY A 86 -10.60 20.01 2.74
C GLY A 86 -11.77 19.03 2.70
N HIS A 87 -11.77 18.07 1.76
CA HIS A 87 -12.81 17.05 1.69
C HIS A 87 -12.50 15.89 2.65
N SER A 88 -13.53 15.41 3.33
CA SER A 88 -13.51 14.12 4.01
C SER A 88 -13.99 13.04 3.05
N ILE A 89 -13.12 12.08 2.75
CA ILE A 89 -13.45 10.92 1.91
C ILE A 89 -13.25 9.63 2.68
N ASP A 90 -14.07 8.64 2.34
CA ASP A 90 -13.88 7.26 2.77
C ASP A 90 -12.65 6.68 2.03
N PRO A 91 -11.80 5.86 2.68
CA PRO A 91 -10.72 5.15 2.02
C PRO A 91 -11.21 4.34 0.82
N ALA A 92 -10.37 4.22 -0.21
CA ALA A 92 -10.78 3.59 -1.48
C ALA A 92 -11.27 2.13 -1.35
N ASP A 93 -10.86 1.41 -0.31
CA ASP A 93 -11.26 0.03 -0.05
C ASP A 93 -12.56 -0.08 0.78
N GLU A 94 -13.10 1.03 1.32
CA GLU A 94 -14.25 1.00 2.22
C GLU A 94 -15.52 0.47 1.54
N ALA A 95 -15.77 0.84 0.29
CA ALA A 95 -16.92 0.32 -0.46
C ALA A 95 -16.86 -1.21 -0.64
N LEU A 96 -15.67 -1.76 -0.91
CA LEU A 96 -15.46 -3.20 -1.04
C LEU A 96 -15.65 -3.91 0.30
N LEU A 97 -15.24 -3.29 1.40
CA LEU A 97 -15.46 -3.84 2.73
C LEU A 97 -16.93 -3.78 3.14
N LYS A 98 -17.64 -2.69 2.84
CA LYS A 98 -19.10 -2.60 3.06
C LYS A 98 -19.83 -3.74 2.33
N GLU A 99 -19.44 -4.04 1.10
CA GLU A 99 -19.98 -5.16 0.33
C GLU A 99 -19.63 -6.52 0.96
N ALA A 100 -18.36 -6.74 1.32
CA ALA A 100 -17.90 -7.99 1.93
C ALA A 100 -18.50 -8.25 3.32
N LEU A 101 -18.79 -7.20 4.08
CA LEU A 101 -19.39 -7.25 5.41
C LEU A 101 -20.92 -7.19 5.37
N SER A 102 -21.53 -7.08 4.18
CA SER A 102 -22.98 -7.04 4.04
C SER A 102 -23.73 -8.22 4.69
N PRO A 103 -23.18 -9.45 4.79
CA PRO A 103 -23.82 -10.55 5.54
C PRO A 103 -23.94 -10.29 7.05
N LEU A 104 -23.16 -9.36 7.62
CA LEU A 104 -23.22 -8.98 9.02
C LEU A 104 -24.30 -7.91 9.29
N GLY A 105 -25.02 -7.46 8.26
CA GLY A 105 -26.02 -6.41 8.35
C GLY A 105 -25.44 -5.00 8.28
N ASN A 106 -26.13 -4.01 8.85
CA ASN A 106 -25.71 -2.61 8.81
C ASN A 106 -24.63 -2.33 9.86
N VAL A 107 -23.39 -2.68 9.53
CA VAL A 107 -22.22 -2.53 10.41
C VAL A 107 -21.27 -1.44 9.88
N SER A 108 -20.63 -0.73 10.81
CA SER A 108 -19.54 0.18 10.48
C SER A 108 -18.29 -0.64 10.13
N VAL A 109 -17.68 -0.37 8.97
CA VAL A 109 -16.43 -1.01 8.56
C VAL A 109 -15.35 -0.76 9.61
N THR A 110 -15.18 0.49 10.05
CA THR A 110 -14.18 0.86 11.06
C THR A 110 -14.33 0.04 12.34
N GLU A 111 -15.55 -0.12 12.82
CA GLU A 111 -15.85 -0.86 14.06
C GLU A 111 -15.51 -2.35 13.91
N VAL A 112 -15.94 -2.96 12.81
CA VAL A 112 -15.63 -4.38 12.54
C VAL A 112 -14.13 -4.59 12.45
N MET A 113 -13.42 -3.71 11.74
CA MET A 113 -11.97 -3.83 11.58
C MET A 113 -11.21 -3.61 12.89
N HIS A 114 -11.72 -2.77 13.80
CA HIS A 114 -11.18 -2.60 15.14
C HIS A 114 -11.33 -3.89 15.96
N ARG A 115 -12.53 -4.46 16.01
CA ARG A 115 -12.79 -5.72 16.73
C ARG A 115 -11.93 -6.86 16.20
N LEU A 116 -11.82 -7.00 14.88
CA LEU A 116 -10.97 -8.02 14.26
C LEU A 116 -9.50 -7.85 14.66
N ALA A 117 -8.99 -6.62 14.78
CA ALA A 117 -7.62 -6.35 15.20
C ALA A 117 -7.38 -6.66 16.69
N GLU A 118 -8.40 -6.52 17.53
CA GLU A 118 -8.33 -6.85 18.97
C GLU A 118 -8.47 -8.34 19.25
N GLU A 119 -9.40 -9.00 18.57
CA GLU A 119 -9.81 -10.38 18.87
C GLU A 119 -8.95 -11.43 18.15
N ILE A 120 -8.44 -11.13 16.95
CA ILE A 120 -7.69 -12.09 16.16
C ILE A 120 -6.19 -11.86 16.36
N ALA A 121 -5.52 -12.84 16.97
CA ALA A 121 -4.08 -12.77 17.27
C ALA A 121 -3.20 -12.43 16.05
N VAL A 122 -3.57 -12.88 14.85
CA VAL A 122 -2.87 -12.57 13.59
C VAL A 122 -2.95 -11.10 13.20
N PHE A 123 -4.00 -10.39 13.61
CA PHE A 123 -4.19 -8.96 13.33
C PHE A 123 -3.78 -8.05 14.50
N LYS A 124 -3.36 -8.65 15.62
CA LYS A 124 -2.93 -7.90 16.81
C LYS A 124 -1.70 -7.06 16.49
N GLY A 125 -1.81 -5.74 16.72
CA GLY A 125 -0.74 -4.78 16.42
C GLY A 125 -0.78 -4.19 15.00
N LEU A 126 -1.71 -4.62 14.15
CA LEU A 126 -2.02 -3.91 12.91
C LEU A 126 -2.98 -2.76 13.22
N GLY A 127 -2.64 -1.53 12.82
CA GLY A 127 -3.61 -0.42 12.84
C GLY A 127 -4.82 -0.71 11.95
N SER A 128 -5.94 -0.03 12.17
CA SER A 128 -7.20 -0.22 11.41
C SER A 128 -7.02 -0.15 9.89
N LEU A 129 -6.11 0.71 9.41
CA LEU A 129 -5.74 0.83 8.00
C LEU A 129 -4.97 -0.38 7.46
N ALA A 130 -4.18 -1.06 8.29
CA ALA A 130 -3.40 -2.23 7.89
C ALA A 130 -4.26 -3.51 7.88
N SER A 131 -5.21 -3.65 8.82
CA SER A 131 -6.15 -4.78 8.83
C SER A 131 -7.10 -4.74 7.63
N VAL A 132 -7.59 -3.56 7.24
CA VAL A 132 -8.39 -3.35 6.00
C VAL A 132 -7.61 -3.80 4.77
N LYS A 133 -6.29 -3.59 4.76
CA LYS A 133 -5.42 -3.87 3.61
C LYS A 133 -5.16 -5.36 3.41
N CYS A 134 -5.22 -6.18 4.46
CA CYS A 134 -4.95 -7.62 4.43
C CYS A 134 -6.16 -8.51 4.08
N TRP A 135 -7.33 -7.94 3.76
CA TRP A 135 -8.55 -8.73 3.53
C TRP A 135 -8.42 -9.73 2.35
N PRO A 136 -8.65 -11.04 2.58
CA PRO A 136 -8.63 -12.05 1.52
C PRO A 136 -9.77 -11.82 0.51
N GLY A 137 -9.48 -11.88 -0.79
CA GLY A 137 -10.51 -11.74 -1.85
C GLY A 137 -10.55 -10.38 -2.54
N LYS A 138 -9.60 -9.46 -2.26
CA LYS A 138 -9.40 -8.25 -3.06
C LYS A 138 -8.99 -8.61 -4.49
N ARG A 139 -9.97 -8.69 -5.39
CA ARG A 139 -9.73 -8.60 -6.83
C ARG A 139 -9.36 -7.15 -7.19
N LEU A 140 -8.50 -6.99 -8.19
CA LEU A 140 -7.98 -5.70 -8.63
C LEU A 140 -9.12 -4.84 -9.22
N PHE A 141 -9.86 -4.12 -8.36
CA PHE A 141 -10.86 -3.14 -8.78
C PHE A 141 -10.34 -1.73 -8.49
N MET A 142 -10.06 -0.95 -9.54
CA MET A 142 -9.90 0.51 -9.45
C MET A 142 -11.31 1.11 -9.28
N CYS A 143 -11.61 1.64 -8.10
CA CYS A 143 -12.81 2.44 -7.88
C CYS A 143 -12.45 3.90 -8.13
N TRP A 144 -12.68 4.39 -9.35
CA TRP A 144 -12.76 5.82 -9.62
C TRP A 144 -14.23 6.21 -9.50
N ARG A 145 -14.55 7.11 -8.56
CA ARG A 145 -15.88 7.73 -8.50
C ARG A 145 -16.05 8.52 -9.81
N LYS A 146 -16.95 8.05 -10.68
CA LYS A 146 -17.30 8.55 -12.02
C LYS A 146 -16.75 9.96 -12.33
N VAL A 147 -15.59 10.01 -12.95
CA VAL A 147 -15.24 11.10 -13.87
C VAL A 147 -15.60 10.57 -15.26
N PRO A 148 -16.49 11.22 -16.02
CA PRO A 148 -16.96 10.69 -17.30
C PRO A 148 -15.89 10.93 -18.37
N LEU A 149 -14.83 10.13 -18.36
CA LEU A 149 -13.91 9.99 -19.47
C LEU A 149 -13.35 8.56 -19.47
N PHE A 150 -13.95 7.75 -20.35
CA PHE A 150 -13.40 6.54 -20.97
C PHE A 150 -12.41 5.69 -20.16
N LEU A 151 -12.89 4.61 -19.56
CA LEU A 151 -12.06 3.40 -19.41
C LEU A 151 -12.95 2.15 -19.31
N ASN A 152 -13.03 1.41 -20.41
CA ASN A 152 -13.46 0.02 -20.40
C ASN A 152 -12.43 -0.78 -19.59
N ALA A 153 -12.92 -1.64 -18.70
CA ALA A 153 -12.11 -2.52 -17.86
C ALA A 153 -11.11 -3.34 -18.68
N MET A 154 -9.81 -3.06 -18.54
CA MET A 154 -8.76 -3.84 -19.18
C MET A 154 -8.44 -5.04 -18.28
N THR A 155 -9.12 -6.16 -18.52
CA THR A 155 -8.72 -7.46 -17.96
C THR A 155 -7.58 -8.00 -18.82
N ILE A 156 -6.34 -7.94 -18.33
CA ILE A 156 -5.21 -8.59 -19.00
C ILE A 156 -5.29 -10.09 -18.69
N ARG A 157 -5.79 -10.89 -19.65
CA ARG A 157 -5.58 -12.34 -19.68
C ARG A 157 -4.25 -12.61 -20.36
N ILE A 158 -3.28 -13.15 -19.63
CA ILE A 158 -2.07 -13.72 -20.22
C ILE A 158 -2.40 -15.17 -20.56
N HIS A 159 -2.54 -15.48 -21.85
CA HIS A 159 -2.56 -16.85 -22.33
C HIS A 159 -1.12 -17.30 -22.59
N PHE A 160 -0.68 -18.36 -21.92
CA PHE A 160 0.48 -19.12 -22.39
C PHE A 160 0.01 -20.04 -23.53
N SER A 161 0.69 -19.93 -24.67
CA SER A 161 0.54 -20.81 -25.82
C SER A 161 1.25 -22.13 -25.58
#